data_AF-A0A9E2QA51-F1
#
_entry.id   AF-A0A9E2QA51-F1
#
_cell.length_a   1.000
_cell.length_b   1.000
_cell.length_c   1.000
_cell.angle_alpha   90.00
_cell.angle_beta   90.00
_cell.angle_gamma   90.00
#
_symmetry.space_group_name_H-M   'P 1'
#
loop_
_entity.id
_entity.type
_entity.pdbx_description
1 polymer ?
#
loop_
_entity_poly.entity_id
_entity_poly.type
_entity_poly.pdbx_seq_one_letter_code
_entity_poly.pdbx_strand_id
1 'polypeptide(L)'
;MASNKSLWRCGKCGFPYLVSLVNRWNSDGTMTQRLRRSYRIVIFPTEFLHGLFSNIETRLGLSIEHLAFEAQLNASKMLFLSVRGSRLLSRPAFAKRICVDQFNRLAMLTGMGLSSTIEYEPGRIGIARMTNPFQLQLMAANVVGAFEFLERCPFEYSWEEESSNVFVITVRPSPDKPEIAERLKLEFPPRLPGDLKFDRCPRCHVPLAATYLKWKENEGTIIDTRTGARFMVSDGHMFNAVFRELEKELGEEVNLMLVDAQREWTARHVELLGLSPGDEALDGDELKGAYRRYLDTLPVHG
;
A
#
# COMPACT_ATOMS: atom_id res chain seq x y z
N MET A 1 -13.33 25.16 1.12
CA MET A 1 -12.03 25.46 1.76
C MET A 1 -11.59 24.25 2.56
N ALA A 2 -10.62 23.48 2.05
CA ALA A 2 -10.07 22.35 2.79
C ALA A 2 -9.29 22.91 4.00
N SER A 3 -9.75 22.61 5.21
CA SER A 3 -8.97 22.86 6.43
C SER A 3 -7.59 22.21 6.25
N ASN A 4 -6.53 23.01 6.40
CA ASN A 4 -5.15 22.56 6.33
C ASN A 4 -4.88 21.62 7.53
N LYS A 5 -5.26 20.34 7.37
CA LYS A 5 -5.18 19.33 8.44
C LYS A 5 -3.74 18.85 8.53
N SER A 6 -2.91 19.67 9.17
CA SER A 6 -1.53 19.27 9.47
C SER A 6 -1.51 18.00 10.32
N LEU A 7 -0.71 17.00 9.92
CA LEU A 7 -0.50 15.79 10.72
C LEU A 7 0.22 16.15 12.02
N TRP A 8 -0.24 15.57 13.12
CA TRP A 8 0.49 15.71 14.37
C TRP A 8 1.81 14.93 14.30
N ARG A 9 2.92 15.60 14.60
CA ARG A 9 4.29 15.06 14.43
C ARG A 9 5.00 14.91 15.76
N CYS A 10 5.89 13.92 15.83
CA CYS A 10 6.79 13.75 16.95
C CYS A 10 7.77 14.92 17.04
N GLY A 11 7.77 15.68 18.13
CA GLY A 11 8.65 16.85 18.28
C GLY A 11 10.16 16.54 18.29
N LYS A 12 10.58 15.27 18.36
CA LYS A 12 12.00 14.89 18.29
C LYS A 12 12.48 14.51 16.89
N CYS A 13 11.66 13.80 16.11
CA CYS A 13 12.09 13.25 14.81
C CYS A 13 11.21 13.70 13.63
N GLY A 14 10.13 14.44 13.88
CA GLY A 14 9.20 14.92 12.84
C GLY A 14 8.29 13.85 12.23
N PHE A 15 8.43 12.59 12.61
CA PHE A 15 7.61 11.49 12.09
C PHE A 15 6.13 11.64 12.52
N PRO A 16 5.15 11.35 11.65
CA PRO A 16 3.73 11.46 12.00
C PRO A 16 3.37 10.56 13.18
N TYR A 17 2.83 11.16 14.23
CA TYR A 17 2.52 10.45 15.46
C TYR A 17 1.47 9.36 15.24
N LEU A 18 0.44 9.65 14.44
CA LEU A 18 -0.62 8.68 14.17
C LEU A 18 -0.09 7.41 13.50
N VAL A 19 0.83 7.54 12.53
CA VAL A 19 1.49 6.39 11.89
C VAL A 19 2.29 5.58 12.92
N SER A 20 3.02 6.24 13.83
CA SER A 20 3.74 5.56 14.91
C SER A 20 2.83 4.90 15.95
N LEU A 21 1.63 5.44 16.14
CA LEU A 21 0.65 5.00 17.14
C LEU A 21 -0.11 3.76 16.66
N VAL A 22 -0.50 3.70 15.40
CA VAL A 22 -1.28 2.57 14.86
C VAL A 22 -0.39 1.39 14.49
N ASN A 23 0.90 1.63 14.26
CA ASN A 23 1.84 0.61 13.85
C ASN A 23 2.85 0.23 14.95
N ARG A 24 3.43 -0.95 14.80
CA ARG A 24 4.47 -1.52 15.65
C ARG A 24 5.60 -2.05 14.79
N TRP A 25 6.80 -1.53 15.04
CA TRP A 25 8.06 -2.04 14.53
C TRP A 25 8.58 -3.11 15.47
N ASN A 26 8.62 -4.33 14.97
CA ASN A 26 9.04 -5.49 15.72
C ASN A 26 10.57 -5.64 15.67
N SER A 27 11.10 -6.57 16.46
CA SER A 27 12.53 -6.91 16.48
C SER A 27 12.89 -8.00 15.47
N ASP A 28 11.94 -8.46 14.66
CA ASP A 28 12.13 -9.46 13.61
C ASP A 28 12.10 -8.81 12.22
N GLY A 29 12.36 -7.50 12.14
CA GLY A 29 12.27 -6.70 10.91
C GLY A 29 10.86 -6.44 10.41
N THR A 30 9.84 -7.07 10.98
CA THR A 30 8.47 -6.90 10.52
C THR A 30 7.81 -5.64 11.10
N MET A 31 6.78 -5.22 10.38
CA MET A 31 5.99 -4.05 10.65
C MET A 31 4.52 -4.46 10.69
N THR A 32 3.82 -4.17 11.79
CA THR A 32 2.47 -4.71 12.06
C THR A 32 1.55 -3.66 12.65
N GLN A 33 0.23 -3.85 12.55
CA GLN A 33 -0.71 -3.02 13.28
C GLN A 33 -0.71 -3.36 14.78
N ARG A 34 -0.83 -2.34 15.65
CA ARG A 34 -0.89 -2.54 17.10
C ARG A 34 -2.13 -3.32 17.54
N LEU A 35 -3.28 -3.03 16.93
CA LEU A 35 -4.55 -3.67 17.26
C LEU A 35 -4.64 -5.10 16.72
N ARG A 36 -3.96 -5.38 15.60
CA ARG A 36 -3.97 -6.70 14.95
C ARG A 36 -2.56 -7.07 14.52
N ARG A 37 -1.84 -7.76 15.42
CA ARG A 37 -0.43 -8.14 15.20
C ARG A 37 -0.19 -9.08 14.01
N SER A 38 -1.23 -9.76 13.53
CA SER A 38 -1.16 -10.58 12.32
C SER A 38 -1.28 -9.76 11.03
N TYR A 39 -1.76 -8.51 11.11
CA TYR A 39 -1.85 -7.61 9.98
C TYR A 39 -0.50 -6.92 9.76
N ARG A 40 0.25 -7.40 8.76
CA ARG A 40 1.53 -6.84 8.36
C ARG A 40 1.32 -5.64 7.47
N ILE A 41 2.12 -4.63 7.71
CA ILE A 41 2.23 -3.44 6.89
C ILE A 41 3.62 -3.49 6.25
N VAL A 42 3.80 -2.80 5.15
CA VAL A 42 5.08 -2.60 4.46
C VAL A 42 5.18 -1.15 4.03
N ILE A 43 6.42 -0.65 3.93
CA ILE A 43 6.74 0.65 3.35
C ILE A 43 7.64 0.40 2.15
N PHE A 44 7.23 0.82 0.97
CA PHE A 44 7.99 0.58 -0.26
C PHE A 44 7.80 1.72 -1.28
N PRO A 45 8.73 1.90 -2.23
CA PRO A 45 8.59 2.88 -3.30
C PRO A 45 7.39 2.57 -4.18
N THR A 46 6.58 3.55 -4.55
CA THR A 46 5.35 3.29 -5.35
C THR A 46 5.65 2.66 -6.71
N GLU A 47 6.81 2.97 -7.30
CA GLU A 47 7.27 2.40 -8.57
C GLU A 47 7.61 0.91 -8.47
N PHE A 48 7.89 0.40 -7.27
CA PHE A 48 8.14 -1.04 -7.06
C PHE A 48 6.97 -1.87 -7.55
N LEU A 49 5.75 -1.48 -7.18
CA LEU A 49 4.56 -2.25 -7.49
C LEU A 49 4.28 -2.29 -9.00
N HIS A 50 4.37 -1.13 -9.64
CA HIS A 50 4.17 -1.02 -11.08
C HIS A 50 5.24 -1.82 -11.84
N GLY A 51 6.51 -1.67 -11.47
CA GLY A 51 7.62 -2.40 -12.08
C GLY A 51 7.49 -3.91 -11.88
N LEU A 52 7.10 -4.36 -10.69
CA LEU A 52 6.90 -5.77 -10.39
C LEU A 52 5.78 -6.37 -11.24
N PHE A 53 4.60 -5.75 -11.26
CA PHE A 53 3.47 -6.25 -12.04
C PHE A 53 3.74 -6.20 -13.54
N SER A 54 4.30 -5.09 -14.06
CA SER A 54 4.65 -4.99 -15.48
C SER A 54 5.67 -6.04 -15.92
N ASN A 55 6.69 -6.32 -15.09
CA ASN A 55 7.66 -7.39 -15.36
C ASN A 55 6.99 -8.77 -15.41
N ILE A 56 6.04 -9.05 -14.50
CA ILE A 56 5.29 -10.30 -14.47
C ILE A 56 4.39 -10.42 -15.72
N GLU A 57 3.60 -9.39 -16.03
CA GLU A 57 2.69 -9.38 -17.19
C GLU A 57 3.46 -9.56 -18.51
N THR A 58 4.62 -8.91 -18.64
CA THR A 58 5.48 -9.04 -19.82
C THR A 58 5.95 -10.47 -20.03
N ARG A 59 6.31 -11.16 -18.95
CA ARG A 59 6.80 -12.55 -19.00
C ARG A 59 5.67 -13.56 -19.21
N LEU A 60 4.51 -13.31 -18.62
CA LEU A 60 3.33 -14.18 -18.79
C LEU A 60 2.59 -13.94 -20.11
N GLY A 61 2.74 -12.77 -20.73
CA GLY A 61 1.99 -12.39 -21.92
C GLY A 61 0.50 -12.15 -21.64
N LEU A 62 0.11 -11.93 -20.39
CA LEU A 62 -1.27 -11.72 -19.95
C LEU A 62 -1.32 -10.74 -18.78
N SER A 63 -2.43 -10.00 -18.66
CA SER A 63 -2.59 -9.04 -17.58
C SER A 63 -3.00 -9.69 -16.26
N ILE A 64 -2.37 -9.25 -15.18
CA ILE A 64 -2.69 -9.63 -13.80
C ILE A 64 -3.41 -8.51 -13.04
N GLU A 65 -3.76 -7.42 -13.73
CA GLU A 65 -4.37 -6.24 -13.12
C GLU A 65 -5.67 -6.57 -12.37
N HIS A 66 -6.49 -7.47 -12.92
CA HIS A 66 -7.72 -7.94 -12.28
C HIS A 66 -7.46 -8.74 -10.99
N LEU A 67 -6.37 -9.53 -10.93
CA LEU A 67 -5.94 -10.22 -9.71
C LEU A 67 -5.52 -9.21 -8.63
N ALA A 68 -4.69 -8.24 -9.03
CA ALA A 68 -4.22 -7.20 -8.13
C ALA A 68 -5.37 -6.32 -7.59
N PHE A 69 -6.33 -5.98 -8.46
CA PHE A 69 -7.53 -5.24 -8.09
C PHE A 69 -8.33 -5.99 -7.01
N GLU A 70 -8.68 -7.24 -7.26
CA GLU A 70 -9.52 -8.04 -6.34
C GLU A 70 -8.79 -8.36 -5.02
N ALA A 71 -7.49 -8.62 -5.08
CA ALA A 71 -6.66 -8.79 -3.90
C ALA A 71 -6.61 -7.51 -3.04
N GLN A 72 -6.42 -6.34 -3.67
CA GLN A 72 -6.41 -5.05 -2.98
C GLN A 72 -7.78 -4.69 -2.41
N LEU A 73 -8.86 -4.99 -3.13
CA LEU A 73 -10.24 -4.81 -2.68
C LEU A 73 -10.49 -5.62 -1.40
N ASN A 74 -10.08 -6.89 -1.38
CA ASN A 74 -10.17 -7.75 -0.20
C ASN A 74 -9.28 -7.25 0.96
N ALA A 75 -8.09 -6.74 0.65
CA ALA A 75 -7.20 -6.09 1.62
C ALA A 75 -7.84 -4.87 2.29
N SER A 76 -8.44 -3.99 1.49
CA SER A 76 -9.17 -2.81 1.95
C SER A 76 -10.28 -3.18 2.93
N LYS A 77 -11.14 -4.17 2.60
CA LYS A 77 -12.19 -4.66 3.52
C LYS A 77 -11.62 -5.14 4.86
N MET A 78 -10.50 -5.87 4.82
CA MET A 78 -9.87 -6.41 6.03
C MET A 78 -9.27 -5.31 6.92
N LEU A 79 -8.75 -4.25 6.32
CA LEU A 79 -8.31 -3.06 7.04
C LEU A 79 -9.45 -2.47 7.88
N PHE A 80 -10.67 -2.36 7.33
CA PHE A 80 -11.81 -1.85 8.10
C PHE A 80 -12.29 -2.79 9.21
N LEU A 81 -12.21 -4.09 8.99
CA LEU A 81 -12.50 -5.08 10.03
C LEU A 81 -11.53 -4.99 11.22
N SER A 82 -10.31 -4.47 11.01
CA SER A 82 -9.31 -4.30 12.06
C SER A 82 -9.60 -3.12 13.00
N VAL A 83 -10.46 -2.19 12.59
CA VAL A 83 -10.86 -1.04 13.42
C VAL A 83 -11.87 -1.51 14.48
N ARG A 84 -11.51 -1.39 15.76
CA ARG A 84 -12.36 -1.82 16.88
C ARG A 84 -13.73 -1.15 16.81
N GLY A 85 -14.80 -1.94 16.85
CA GLY A 85 -16.18 -1.44 16.82
C GLY A 85 -16.70 -1.10 15.42
N SER A 86 -15.93 -1.31 14.35
CA SER A 86 -16.35 -0.99 12.98
C SER A 86 -17.65 -1.67 12.56
N ARG A 87 -17.92 -2.92 13.01
CA ARG A 87 -19.18 -3.63 12.74
C ARG A 87 -20.43 -2.96 13.36
N LEU A 88 -20.27 -2.30 14.50
CA LEU A 88 -21.36 -1.56 15.17
C LEU A 88 -21.50 -0.16 14.56
N LEU A 89 -20.37 0.48 14.22
CA LEU A 89 -20.33 1.79 13.58
C LEU A 89 -20.75 1.76 12.10
N SER A 90 -20.69 0.62 11.41
CA SER A 90 -21.11 0.54 10.00
C SER A 90 -22.64 0.50 9.83
N ARG A 91 -23.44 0.48 10.91
CA ARG A 91 -24.89 0.34 10.84
C ARG A 91 -25.62 1.66 10.58
N PRO A 92 -25.48 2.70 11.42
CA PRO A 92 -26.21 3.93 11.20
C PRO A 92 -25.57 4.79 10.10
N ALA A 93 -26.39 5.39 9.24
CA ALA A 93 -25.94 6.17 8.08
C ALA A 93 -24.95 7.29 8.42
N PHE A 94 -25.12 7.96 9.56
CA PHE A 94 -24.20 9.02 10.01
C PHE A 94 -22.80 8.48 10.31
N ALA A 95 -22.69 7.26 10.86
CA ALA A 95 -21.41 6.68 11.20
C ALA A 95 -20.68 6.14 9.96
N LYS A 96 -21.42 5.69 8.93
CA LYS A 96 -20.84 5.39 7.62
C LYS A 96 -20.15 6.60 7.00
N ARG A 97 -20.78 7.79 7.07
CA ARG A 97 -20.15 9.06 6.62
C ARG A 97 -18.85 9.37 7.36
N ILE A 98 -18.79 9.12 8.67
CA ILE A 98 -17.56 9.27 9.45
C ILE A 98 -16.50 8.29 8.96
N CYS A 99 -16.85 7.02 8.70
CA CYS A 99 -15.93 6.03 8.15
C CYS A 99 -15.35 6.45 6.79
N VAL A 100 -16.18 7.03 5.93
CA VAL A 100 -15.74 7.56 4.62
C VAL A 100 -14.74 8.73 4.80
N ASP A 101 -14.97 9.67 5.73
CA ASP A 101 -13.96 10.72 6.03
C ASP A 101 -12.66 10.13 6.57
N GLN A 102 -12.72 9.06 7.37
CA GLN A 102 -11.51 8.37 7.83
C GLN A 102 -10.74 7.70 6.69
N PHE A 103 -11.43 7.11 5.71
CA PHE A 103 -10.79 6.55 4.52
C PHE A 103 -10.01 7.61 3.74
N ASN A 104 -10.63 8.78 3.54
CA ASN A 104 -9.98 9.91 2.88
C ASN A 104 -8.67 10.32 3.58
N ARG A 105 -8.66 10.32 4.92
CA ARG A 105 -7.45 10.60 5.71
C ARG A 105 -6.42 9.48 5.62
N LEU A 106 -6.86 8.22 5.59
CA LEU A 106 -5.97 7.07 5.47
C LEU A 106 -5.20 7.09 4.16
N ALA A 107 -5.82 7.47 3.04
CA ALA A 107 -5.15 7.61 1.74
C ALA A 107 -3.94 8.58 1.83
N MET A 108 -4.13 9.75 2.45
CA MET A 108 -3.04 10.71 2.65
C MET A 108 -1.98 10.19 3.64
N LEU A 109 -2.41 9.59 4.76
CA LEU A 109 -1.50 9.02 5.77
C LEU A 109 -0.63 7.88 5.23
N THR A 110 -1.09 7.19 4.20
CA THR A 110 -0.41 6.04 3.59
C THR A 110 0.34 6.41 2.32
N GLY A 111 0.33 7.68 1.89
CA GLY A 111 1.02 8.13 0.67
C GLY A 111 0.34 7.70 -0.63
N MET A 112 -0.88 7.18 -0.53
CA MET A 112 -1.65 6.66 -1.66
C MET A 112 -2.25 7.77 -2.55
N GLY A 113 -2.33 9.00 -2.04
CA GLY A 113 -2.90 10.16 -2.72
C GLY A 113 -3.83 10.94 -1.80
N LEU A 114 -4.41 12.02 -2.33
CA LEU A 114 -5.52 12.70 -1.68
C LEU A 114 -6.83 12.09 -2.14
N SER A 115 -7.74 11.88 -1.20
CA SER A 115 -9.09 11.42 -1.48
C SER A 115 -10.07 12.35 -0.81
N SER A 116 -11.16 12.66 -1.49
CA SER A 116 -12.27 13.44 -0.96
C SER A 116 -13.59 12.90 -1.49
N THR A 117 -14.63 12.95 -0.68
CA THR A 117 -15.97 12.49 -1.07
C THR A 117 -16.73 13.64 -1.71
N ILE A 118 -17.14 13.45 -2.97
CA ILE A 118 -18.06 14.36 -3.66
C ILE A 118 -19.49 14.03 -3.23
N GLU A 119 -19.86 12.75 -3.35
CA GLU A 119 -21.21 12.27 -3.08
C GLU A 119 -21.16 10.93 -2.34
N TYR A 120 -22.08 10.75 -1.40
CA TYR A 120 -22.26 9.48 -0.72
C TYR A 120 -23.71 9.28 -0.29
N GLU A 121 -24.39 8.40 -1.01
CA GLU A 121 -25.72 7.90 -0.71
C GLU A 121 -25.63 6.42 -0.31
N PRO A 122 -25.83 6.08 0.98
CA PRO A 122 -25.74 4.71 1.46
C PRO A 122 -26.60 3.75 0.64
N GLY A 123 -25.97 2.67 0.16
CA GLY A 123 -26.59 1.62 -0.64
C GLY A 123 -26.93 2.00 -2.08
N ARG A 124 -26.56 3.21 -2.56
CA ARG A 124 -26.91 3.68 -3.91
C ARG A 124 -25.71 4.12 -4.74
N ILE A 125 -24.93 5.09 -4.25
CA ILE A 125 -23.83 5.65 -5.02
C ILE A 125 -22.77 6.24 -4.11
N GLY A 126 -21.52 6.10 -4.53
CA GLY A 126 -20.38 6.82 -3.98
C GLY A 126 -19.60 7.50 -5.08
N ILE A 127 -19.23 8.76 -4.88
CA ILE A 127 -18.35 9.48 -5.78
C ILE A 127 -17.19 10.05 -4.97
N ALA A 128 -15.97 9.63 -5.32
CA ALA A 128 -14.73 10.07 -4.69
C ALA A 128 -13.86 10.79 -5.71
N ARG A 129 -13.37 11.99 -5.35
CA ARG A 129 -12.31 12.67 -6.10
C ARG A 129 -10.95 12.26 -5.52
N MET A 130 -10.09 11.77 -6.39
CA MET A 130 -8.71 11.38 -6.11
C MET A 130 -7.73 12.38 -6.74
N THR A 131 -6.69 12.77 -6.02
CA THR A 131 -5.60 13.59 -6.55
C THR A 131 -4.27 12.92 -6.26
N ASN A 132 -3.39 12.88 -7.27
CA ASN A 132 -2.10 12.19 -7.23
C ASN A 132 -2.20 10.73 -6.75
N PRO A 133 -3.11 9.89 -7.30
CA PRO A 133 -3.17 8.49 -6.91
C PRO A 133 -1.82 7.81 -7.19
N PHE A 134 -1.38 6.91 -6.31
CA PHE A 134 -0.15 6.14 -6.55
C PHE A 134 -0.31 5.17 -7.74
N GLN A 135 -1.49 4.56 -7.84
CA GLN A 135 -1.94 3.75 -8.97
C GLN A 135 -3.47 3.79 -8.99
N LEU A 136 -4.05 4.34 -10.06
CA LEU A 136 -5.48 4.66 -10.11
C LEU A 136 -6.37 3.42 -9.92
N GLN A 137 -6.01 2.32 -10.57
CA GLN A 137 -6.76 1.06 -10.49
C GLN A 137 -6.82 0.50 -9.05
N LEU A 138 -5.69 0.48 -8.35
CA LEU A 138 -5.65 0.02 -6.96
C LEU A 138 -6.31 1.01 -5.99
N MET A 139 -6.31 2.29 -6.32
CA MET A 139 -7.12 3.28 -5.59
C MET A 139 -8.61 3.03 -5.77
N ALA A 140 -9.06 2.68 -6.97
CA ALA A 140 -10.44 2.26 -7.20
C ALA A 140 -10.78 0.99 -6.40
N ALA A 141 -9.89 -0.01 -6.37
CA ALA A 141 -10.06 -1.21 -5.54
C ALA A 141 -10.22 -0.87 -4.05
N ASN A 142 -9.45 0.09 -3.54
CA ASN A 142 -9.56 0.56 -2.18
C ASN A 142 -10.90 1.23 -1.89
N VAL A 143 -11.40 2.08 -2.81
CA VAL A 143 -12.71 2.74 -2.71
C VAL A 143 -13.82 1.69 -2.74
N VAL A 144 -13.82 0.80 -3.74
CA VAL A 144 -14.81 -0.28 -3.84
C VAL A 144 -14.80 -1.14 -2.58
N GLY A 145 -13.64 -1.58 -2.11
CA GLY A 145 -13.51 -2.38 -0.89
C GLY A 145 -14.05 -1.68 0.37
N ALA A 146 -13.88 -0.35 0.47
CA ALA A 146 -14.47 0.44 1.54
C ALA A 146 -15.99 0.48 1.47
N PHE A 147 -16.55 0.66 0.27
CA PHE A 147 -18.00 0.69 0.04
C PHE A 147 -18.64 -0.67 0.29
N GLU A 148 -18.07 -1.75 -0.25
CA GLU A 148 -18.58 -3.10 -0.01
C GLU A 148 -18.53 -3.48 1.48
N PHE A 149 -17.53 -3.00 2.22
CA PHE A 149 -17.49 -3.17 3.68
C PHE A 149 -18.64 -2.42 4.39
N LEU A 150 -18.89 -1.18 4.00
CA LEU A 150 -19.92 -0.32 4.63
C LEU A 150 -21.34 -0.75 4.28
N GLU A 151 -21.56 -1.13 3.02
CA GLU A 151 -22.88 -1.42 2.45
C GLU A 151 -23.23 -2.90 2.45
N ARG A 152 -22.24 -3.80 2.56
CA ARG A 152 -22.41 -5.26 2.59
C ARG A 152 -23.05 -5.84 1.33
N CYS A 153 -22.81 -5.20 0.19
CA CYS A 153 -23.13 -5.72 -1.13
C CYS A 153 -21.97 -5.46 -2.10
N PRO A 154 -21.92 -6.16 -3.25
CA PRO A 154 -20.92 -5.91 -4.28
C PRO A 154 -21.08 -4.53 -4.91
N PHE A 155 -19.98 -3.94 -5.38
CA PHE A 155 -19.98 -2.67 -6.10
C PHE A 155 -19.18 -2.78 -7.40
N GLU A 156 -19.73 -2.23 -8.47
CA GLU A 156 -18.98 -1.90 -9.69
C GLU A 156 -18.40 -0.48 -9.58
N TYR A 157 -17.43 -0.18 -10.45
CA TYR A 157 -16.82 1.14 -10.48
C TYR A 157 -16.52 1.61 -11.90
N SER A 158 -16.46 2.92 -12.06
CA SER A 158 -15.92 3.61 -13.21
C SER A 158 -15.08 4.79 -12.74
N TRP A 159 -14.19 5.27 -13.58
CA TRP A 159 -13.46 6.51 -13.29
C TRP A 159 -13.29 7.35 -14.54
N GLU A 160 -13.16 8.65 -14.33
CA GLU A 160 -12.85 9.63 -15.37
C GLU A 160 -11.75 10.58 -14.86
N GLU A 161 -10.93 11.08 -15.79
CA GLU A 161 -9.95 12.12 -15.48
C GLU A 161 -10.62 13.49 -15.58
N GLU A 162 -10.64 14.23 -14.47
CA GLU A 162 -11.17 15.59 -14.42
C GLU A 162 -10.12 16.61 -14.86
N SER A 163 -8.85 16.37 -14.49
CA SER A 163 -7.67 17.13 -14.92
C SER A 163 -6.41 16.32 -14.64
N SER A 164 -5.23 16.81 -15.04
CA SER A 164 -3.94 16.13 -14.82
C SER A 164 -3.79 15.66 -13.37
N ASN A 165 -3.70 14.34 -13.19
CA ASN A 165 -3.59 13.67 -11.89
C ASN A 165 -4.79 13.82 -10.94
N VAL A 166 -5.95 14.24 -11.45
CA VAL A 166 -7.21 14.33 -10.70
C VAL A 166 -8.26 13.46 -11.36
N PHE A 167 -8.77 12.49 -10.62
CA PHE A 167 -9.70 11.49 -11.10
C PHE A 167 -10.95 11.48 -10.25
N VAL A 168 -12.09 11.21 -10.88
CA VAL A 168 -13.37 10.99 -10.20
C VAL A 168 -13.71 9.52 -10.32
N ILE A 169 -13.75 8.82 -9.18
CA ILE A 169 -14.13 7.41 -9.08
C ILE A 169 -15.58 7.37 -8.64
N THR A 170 -16.41 6.72 -9.45
CA THR A 170 -17.82 6.45 -9.13
C THR A 170 -18.01 4.98 -8.84
N VAL A 171 -18.69 4.66 -7.74
CA VAL A 171 -19.04 3.27 -7.37
C VAL A 171 -20.55 3.13 -7.23
N ARG A 172 -21.10 2.03 -7.76
CA ARG A 172 -22.53 1.69 -7.70
C ARG A 172 -22.73 0.24 -7.28
N PRO A 173 -23.82 -0.12 -6.58
CA PRO A 173 -24.13 -1.50 -6.26
C PRO A 173 -24.17 -2.35 -7.54
N SER A 174 -23.52 -3.51 -7.48
CA SER A 174 -23.56 -4.52 -8.55
C SER A 174 -24.36 -5.73 -8.07
N PRO A 175 -25.19 -6.35 -8.94
CA PRO A 175 -25.89 -7.59 -8.59
C PRO A 175 -24.93 -8.77 -8.39
N ASP A 176 -23.79 -8.76 -9.07
CA ASP A 176 -22.89 -9.90 -9.16
C ASP A 176 -21.51 -9.58 -8.57
N LYS A 177 -20.93 -10.58 -7.90
CA LYS A 177 -19.56 -10.55 -7.40
C LYS A 177 -18.70 -11.49 -8.26
N PRO A 178 -17.53 -11.07 -8.74
CA PRO A 178 -16.61 -11.95 -9.45
C PRO A 178 -16.23 -13.18 -8.62
N GLU A 179 -16.21 -14.36 -9.23
CA GLU A 179 -15.82 -15.61 -8.56
C GLU A 179 -14.40 -15.53 -7.95
N ILE A 180 -13.51 -14.84 -8.67
CA ILE A 180 -12.11 -14.66 -8.28
C ILE A 180 -11.94 -13.97 -6.92
N ALA A 181 -12.91 -13.17 -6.51
CA ALA A 181 -12.89 -12.49 -5.22
C ALA A 181 -12.90 -13.45 -4.03
N GLU A 182 -13.49 -14.65 -4.18
CA GLU A 182 -13.48 -15.68 -3.13
C GLU A 182 -12.16 -16.47 -3.10
N ARG A 183 -11.45 -16.55 -4.23
CA ARG A 183 -10.14 -17.21 -4.38
C ARG A 183 -9.02 -16.35 -3.77
N LEU A 184 -9.16 -15.03 -3.86
CA LEU A 184 -8.21 -14.04 -3.35
C LEU A 184 -8.44 -13.65 -1.87
N LYS A 185 -8.85 -14.61 -1.04
CA LYS A 185 -8.94 -14.38 0.42
C LYS A 185 -7.56 -14.12 1.01
N LEU A 186 -7.49 -13.18 1.95
CA LEU A 186 -6.24 -12.87 2.63
C LEU A 186 -5.91 -13.95 3.66
N GLU A 187 -4.65 -14.36 3.64
CA GLU A 187 -4.07 -15.24 4.64
C GLU A 187 -3.11 -14.45 5.52
N PHE A 188 -3.02 -14.83 6.79
CA PHE A 188 -2.21 -14.12 7.78
C PHE A 188 -1.15 -15.06 8.35
N PRO A 189 -0.10 -15.38 7.56
CA PRO A 189 0.92 -16.32 8.01
C PRO A 189 1.60 -15.83 9.29
N PRO A 190 1.99 -16.75 10.19
CA PRO A 190 2.70 -16.39 11.41
C PRO A 190 4.02 -15.69 11.09
N ARG A 191 4.43 -14.77 11.96
CA ARG A 191 5.73 -14.11 11.82
C ARG A 191 6.84 -15.14 12.05
N LEU A 192 7.87 -15.06 11.22
CA LEU A 192 9.09 -15.84 11.39
C LEU A 192 9.94 -15.22 12.49
N PRO A 193 10.74 -16.01 13.22
CA PRO A 193 11.70 -15.47 14.17
C PRO A 193 12.76 -14.63 13.46
N GLY A 194 13.26 -13.60 14.13
CA GLY A 194 14.35 -12.74 13.67
C GLY A 194 14.88 -11.87 14.80
N ASP A 195 16.10 -11.36 14.65
CA ASP A 195 16.75 -10.42 15.59
C ASP A 195 17.33 -9.21 14.86
N LEU A 196 16.45 -8.45 14.21
CA LEU A 196 16.78 -7.18 13.61
C LEU A 196 16.50 -6.02 14.57
N LYS A 197 17.56 -5.31 14.94
CA LYS A 197 17.52 -4.17 15.87
C LYS A 197 17.66 -2.87 15.09
N PHE A 198 16.83 -1.90 15.44
CA PHE A 198 16.88 -0.54 14.89
C PHE A 198 17.20 0.43 16.00
N ASP A 199 18.01 1.44 15.68
CA ASP A 199 18.05 2.66 16.49
C ASP A 199 16.71 3.37 16.40
N ARG A 200 16.09 3.60 17.54
CA ARG A 200 14.72 4.14 17.62
C ARG A 200 14.71 5.53 18.22
N CYS A 201 13.80 6.36 17.73
CA CYS A 201 13.50 7.64 18.36
C CYS A 201 13.03 7.39 19.81
N PRO A 202 13.65 8.01 20.83
CA PRO A 202 13.28 7.74 22.23
C PRO A 202 11.91 8.30 22.63
N ARG A 203 11.24 9.07 21.76
CA ARG A 203 9.90 9.62 22.01
C ARG A 203 8.78 8.80 21.37
N CYS A 204 8.91 8.42 20.10
CA CYS A 204 7.85 7.70 19.37
C CYS A 204 8.23 6.25 19.00
N HIS A 205 9.45 5.82 19.29
CA HIS A 205 9.99 4.47 19.04
C HIS A 205 10.03 4.03 17.57
N VAL A 206 9.88 4.96 16.62
CA VAL A 206 10.10 4.73 15.20
C VAL A 206 11.60 4.60 14.91
N PRO A 207 12.07 3.65 14.08
CA PRO A 207 13.42 3.59 13.55
C PRO A 207 13.85 4.94 13.02
N LEU A 208 15.06 5.36 13.37
CA LEU A 208 15.64 6.59 12.87
C LEU A 208 15.80 6.55 11.34
N ALA A 209 16.02 5.36 10.76
CA ALA A 209 16.03 5.15 9.31
C ALA A 209 14.72 5.55 8.61
N ALA A 210 13.57 5.46 9.27
CA ALA A 210 12.29 5.88 8.69
C ALA A 210 12.06 7.41 8.75
N THR A 211 12.97 8.19 9.35
CA THR A 211 12.80 9.65 9.51
C THR A 211 13.11 10.44 8.23
N TYR A 212 13.73 9.80 7.24
CA TYR A 212 13.91 10.35 5.88
C TYR A 212 12.59 10.40 5.09
N LEU A 213 11.57 9.65 5.52
CA LEU A 213 10.24 9.71 4.90
C LEU A 213 9.50 10.98 5.34
N LYS A 214 9.12 11.81 4.37
CA LYS A 214 8.37 13.05 4.57
C LYS A 214 7.00 12.97 3.91
N TRP A 215 5.97 13.14 4.72
CA TRP A 215 4.60 13.29 4.26
C TRP A 215 4.40 14.68 3.68
N LYS A 216 4.06 14.74 2.39
CA LYS A 216 3.61 15.93 1.68
C LYS A 216 2.09 15.95 1.71
N GLU A 217 1.55 16.44 2.82
CA GLU A 217 0.14 16.30 3.18
C GLU A 217 -0.80 16.98 2.19
N ASN A 218 -0.36 18.07 1.56
CA ASN A 218 -1.10 18.78 0.51
C ASN A 218 -1.09 18.07 -0.84
N GLU A 219 -0.24 17.06 -1.00
CA GLU A 219 -0.13 16.25 -2.22
C GLU A 219 -0.64 14.82 -1.99
N GLY A 220 -0.82 14.40 -0.73
CA GLY A 220 -1.21 13.04 -0.37
C GLY A 220 -0.10 12.01 -0.55
N THR A 221 1.17 12.45 -0.61
CA THR A 221 2.32 11.60 -0.94
C THR A 221 3.30 11.48 0.22
N ILE A 222 4.11 10.43 0.21
CA ILE A 222 5.27 10.27 1.10
C ILE A 222 6.50 10.24 0.20
N ILE A 223 7.51 11.05 0.53
CA ILE A 223 8.76 11.15 -0.23
C ILE A 223 9.92 10.75 0.66
N ASP A 224 10.84 9.91 0.16
CA ASP A 224 12.15 9.74 0.79
C ASP A 224 13.05 10.91 0.41
N THR A 225 13.49 11.70 1.39
CA THR A 225 14.33 12.88 1.15
C THR A 225 15.73 12.56 0.64
N ARG A 226 16.18 11.30 0.73
CA ARG A 226 17.50 10.91 0.23
C ARG A 226 17.50 10.69 -1.27
N THR A 227 16.43 10.12 -1.80
CA THR A 227 16.34 9.67 -3.20
C THR A 227 15.33 10.48 -4.02
N GLY A 228 14.42 11.21 -3.36
CA GLY A 228 13.29 11.86 -4.01
C GLY A 228 12.16 10.90 -4.40
N ALA A 229 12.33 9.60 -4.21
CA ALA A 229 11.35 8.60 -4.60
C ALA A 229 10.07 8.73 -3.77
N ARG A 230 8.92 8.47 -4.41
CA ARG A 230 7.63 8.37 -3.75
C ARG A 230 7.48 7.00 -3.10
N PHE A 231 7.03 7.00 -1.85
CA PHE A 231 6.75 5.82 -1.05
C PHE A 231 5.28 5.74 -0.69
N MET A 232 4.85 4.54 -0.33
CA MET A 232 3.56 4.29 0.28
C MET A 232 3.66 3.33 1.45
N VAL A 233 2.64 3.35 2.29
CA VAL A 233 2.42 2.41 3.38
C VAL A 233 1.24 1.53 3.01
N SER A 234 1.47 0.25 2.71
CA SER A 234 0.40 -0.69 2.35
C SER A 234 0.42 -1.92 3.24
N ASP A 235 -0.60 -2.76 3.14
CA ASP A 235 -0.48 -4.14 3.62
C ASP A 235 0.40 -4.97 2.67
N GLY A 236 1.04 -6.00 3.23
CA GLY A 236 1.79 -6.98 2.44
C GLY A 236 0.94 -8.14 1.94
N HIS A 237 -0.37 -8.17 2.24
CA HIS A 237 -1.22 -9.34 2.03
C HIS A 237 -1.79 -9.40 0.62
N MET A 238 -2.01 -8.24 -0.01
CA MET A 238 -2.37 -8.17 -1.42
C MET A 238 -1.36 -8.93 -2.30
N PHE A 239 -0.05 -8.73 -2.09
CA PHE A 239 1.00 -9.44 -2.84
C PHE A 239 0.90 -10.96 -2.68
N ASN A 240 0.78 -11.44 -1.44
CA ASN A 240 0.68 -12.87 -1.15
C ASN A 240 -0.55 -13.49 -1.80
N ALA A 241 -1.68 -12.77 -1.80
CA ALA A 241 -2.90 -13.25 -2.45
C ALA A 241 -2.72 -13.38 -3.96
N VAL A 242 -2.11 -12.38 -4.62
CA VAL A 242 -1.80 -12.42 -6.06
C VAL A 242 -0.83 -13.56 -6.37
N PHE A 243 0.28 -13.67 -5.64
CA PHE A 243 1.32 -14.67 -5.94
C PHE A 243 0.83 -16.10 -5.74
N ARG A 244 0.11 -16.36 -4.65
CA ARG A 244 -0.52 -17.68 -4.41
C ARG A 244 -1.51 -18.04 -5.52
N GLU A 245 -2.25 -17.05 -6.00
CA GLU A 245 -3.23 -17.28 -7.07
C GLU A 245 -2.55 -17.57 -8.42
N LEU A 246 -1.47 -16.84 -8.73
CA LEU A 246 -0.63 -17.11 -9.89
C LEU A 246 0.02 -18.50 -9.80
N GLU A 247 0.54 -18.88 -8.64
CA GLU A 247 1.14 -20.21 -8.42
C GLU A 247 0.11 -21.33 -8.58
N LYS A 248 -1.12 -21.10 -8.13
CA LYS A 248 -2.21 -22.06 -8.31
C LYS A 248 -2.59 -22.25 -9.79
N GLU A 249 -2.59 -21.18 -10.58
CA GLU A 249 -2.97 -21.22 -12.00
C GLU A 249 -1.82 -21.69 -12.91
N LEU A 250 -0.58 -21.33 -12.58
CA LEU A 250 0.58 -21.48 -13.46
C LEU A 250 1.62 -22.50 -12.95
N GLY A 251 1.50 -22.97 -11.71
CA GLY A 251 2.45 -23.87 -11.06
C GLY A 251 3.61 -23.14 -10.36
N GLU A 252 4.50 -23.93 -9.74
CA GLU A 252 5.60 -23.44 -8.90
C GLU A 252 6.65 -22.62 -9.66
N GLU A 253 6.75 -22.78 -10.99
CA GLU A 253 7.69 -22.04 -11.84
C GLU A 253 7.47 -20.53 -11.79
N VAL A 254 6.24 -20.08 -11.49
CA VAL A 254 5.95 -18.66 -11.33
C VAL A 254 6.76 -18.03 -10.19
N ASN A 255 7.13 -18.81 -9.16
CA ASN A 255 7.92 -18.27 -8.05
C ASN A 255 9.31 -17.83 -8.52
N LEU A 256 9.95 -18.57 -9.44
CA LEU A 256 11.23 -18.17 -10.03
C LEU A 256 11.05 -16.89 -10.85
N MET A 257 9.96 -16.80 -11.61
CA MET A 257 9.62 -15.61 -12.37
C MET A 257 9.43 -14.37 -11.49
N LEU A 258 8.74 -14.51 -10.35
CA LEU A 258 8.54 -13.45 -9.36
C LEU A 258 9.87 -12.99 -8.75
N VAL A 259 10.73 -13.94 -8.37
CA VAL A 259 12.06 -13.65 -7.82
C VAL A 259 12.92 -12.90 -8.83
N ASP A 260 12.91 -13.32 -10.09
CA ASP A 260 13.67 -12.65 -11.15
C ASP A 260 13.11 -11.27 -11.47
N ALA A 261 11.79 -11.10 -11.52
CA ALA A 261 11.14 -9.81 -11.72
C ALA A 261 11.50 -8.81 -10.60
N GLN A 262 11.54 -9.28 -9.35
CA GLN A 262 12.00 -8.49 -8.22
C GLN A 262 13.50 -8.17 -8.32
N ARG A 263 14.33 -9.15 -8.68
CA ARG A 263 15.79 -8.97 -8.84
C ARG A 263 16.11 -7.92 -9.89
N GLU A 264 15.45 -7.98 -11.04
CA GLU A 264 15.62 -7.00 -12.13
C GLU A 264 15.21 -5.59 -11.68
N TRP A 265 14.07 -5.45 -11.01
CA TRP A 265 13.66 -4.15 -10.49
C TRP A 265 14.67 -3.61 -9.49
N THR A 266 15.15 -4.45 -8.57
CA THR A 266 16.15 -4.03 -7.58
C THR A 266 17.46 -3.62 -8.24
N ALA A 267 17.97 -4.38 -9.22
CA ALA A 267 19.18 -4.04 -9.95
C ALA A 267 19.06 -2.67 -10.65
N ARG A 268 17.98 -2.45 -11.40
CA ARG A 268 17.70 -1.14 -12.04
C ARG A 268 17.63 -0.01 -11.02
N HIS A 269 17.03 -0.26 -9.85
CA HIS A 269 16.92 0.75 -8.82
C HIS A 269 18.27 1.07 -8.16
N VAL A 270 19.13 0.07 -7.95
CA VAL A 270 20.51 0.26 -7.47
C VAL A 270 21.29 1.16 -8.44
N GLU A 271 21.14 0.93 -9.74
CA GLU A 271 21.75 1.76 -10.80
C GLU A 271 21.23 3.21 -10.75
N LEU A 272 19.90 3.40 -10.69
CA LEU A 272 19.28 4.73 -10.61
C LEU A 272 19.73 5.54 -9.38
N LEU A 273 20.05 4.87 -8.28
CA LEU A 273 20.58 5.51 -7.08
C LEU A 273 22.09 5.80 -7.16
N GLY A 274 22.74 5.51 -8.29
CA GLY A 274 24.18 5.69 -8.48
C GLY A 274 25.01 4.80 -7.55
N LEU A 275 24.44 3.67 -7.09
CA LEU A 275 25.12 2.74 -6.19
C LEU A 275 25.93 1.69 -6.95
N SER A 276 25.80 1.67 -8.28
CA SER A 276 26.64 0.93 -9.22
C SER A 276 27.83 1.79 -9.68
N PRO A 277 29.09 1.35 -9.52
CA PRO A 277 30.26 2.00 -10.14
C PRO A 277 30.24 1.88 -11.68
N GLY A 278 29.49 2.77 -12.35
CA GLY A 278 29.54 2.94 -13.81
C GLY A 278 28.56 2.09 -14.62
N ASP A 279 28.76 2.11 -15.95
CA ASP A 279 27.91 1.44 -16.96
C ASP A 279 28.24 -0.05 -17.14
N GLU A 280 29.23 -0.58 -16.43
CA GLU A 280 29.62 -2.00 -16.51
C GLU A 280 28.78 -2.86 -15.57
N ALA A 281 28.47 -4.09 -15.99
CA ALA A 281 27.74 -5.05 -15.17
C ALA A 281 28.57 -5.39 -13.92
N LEU A 282 27.99 -5.16 -12.73
CA LEU A 282 28.66 -5.45 -11.46
C LEU A 282 28.99 -6.94 -11.32
N ASP A 283 30.22 -7.22 -10.91
CA ASP A 283 30.62 -8.58 -10.57
C ASP A 283 29.97 -9.06 -9.26
N GLY A 284 30.16 -10.34 -8.92
CA GLY A 284 29.48 -10.97 -7.79
C GLY A 284 29.70 -10.30 -6.42
N ASP A 285 30.84 -9.66 -6.17
CA ASP A 285 31.13 -9.02 -4.89
C ASP A 285 30.81 -7.51 -4.91
N GLU A 286 31.01 -6.85 -6.06
CA GLU A 286 30.55 -5.48 -6.27
C GLU A 286 29.03 -5.37 -6.21
N LEU A 287 28.32 -6.32 -6.83
CA LEU A 287 26.85 -6.41 -6.78
C LEU A 287 26.36 -6.63 -5.35
N LYS A 288 27.02 -7.50 -4.56
CA LYS A 288 26.70 -7.65 -3.14
C LYS A 288 26.93 -6.36 -2.35
N GLY A 289 28.01 -5.64 -2.64
CA GLY A 289 28.32 -4.35 -2.02
C GLY A 289 27.26 -3.29 -2.36
N ALA A 290 26.90 -3.18 -3.63
CA ALA A 290 25.85 -2.28 -4.11
C ALA A 290 24.47 -2.67 -3.55
N TYR A 291 24.16 -3.96 -3.46
CA TYR A 291 22.94 -4.47 -2.83
C TYR A 291 22.90 -4.14 -1.35
N ARG A 292 24.00 -4.28 -0.60
CA ARG A 292 24.05 -3.84 0.82
C ARG A 292 23.83 -2.34 0.96
N ARG A 293 24.46 -1.52 0.11
CA ARG A 293 24.22 -0.06 0.10
C ARG A 293 22.77 0.27 -0.26
N TYR A 294 22.20 -0.43 -1.23
CA TYR A 294 20.80 -0.29 -1.62
C TYR A 294 19.87 -0.68 -0.49
N LEU A 295 20.18 -1.79 0.18
CA LEU A 295 19.51 -2.16 1.40
C LEU A 295 19.59 -0.96 2.37
N ASP A 296 20.76 -0.40 2.68
CA ASP A 296 20.82 0.78 3.57
C ASP A 296 19.97 2.00 3.10
N THR A 297 19.58 2.05 1.81
CA THR A 297 18.60 3.01 1.27
C THR A 297 17.13 2.65 1.51
N LEU A 298 16.79 1.43 1.90
CA LEU A 298 15.44 1.08 2.32
C LEU A 298 15.18 1.60 3.75
N PRO A 299 14.05 2.27 4.00
CA PRO A 299 13.77 2.89 5.29
C PRO A 299 13.66 1.87 6.45
N VAL A 300 13.38 0.60 6.14
CA VAL A 300 13.31 -0.52 7.08
C VAL A 300 13.71 -1.81 6.35
N HIS A 301 14.71 -2.52 6.86
CA HIS A 301 14.98 -3.91 6.47
C HIS A 301 13.97 -4.84 7.11
N GLY A 302 13.35 -5.71 6.33
CA GLY A 302 12.58 -6.85 6.80
C GLY A 302 13.32 -8.12 6.46
#